data_AF-A0A7C2W9M6-F1
#
_entry.id   AF-A0A7C2W9M6-F1
#
_cell.length_a   1.000
_cell.length_b   1.000
_cell.length_c   1.000
_cell.angle_alpha   90.00
_cell.angle_beta   90.00
_cell.angle_gamma   90.00
#
_symmetry.space_group_name_H-M   'P 1'
#
loop_
_entity.id
_entity.type
_entity.pdbx_description
1 polymer ?
#
loop_
_entity_poly.entity_id
_entity_poly.type
_entity_poly.pdbx_seq_one_letter_code
_entity_poly.pdbx_strand_id
1 'polypeptide(L)'
;MTEHTAAQPSGVILATFPEHNGRPGVVYRNAGDSFLLVEFGDMVFDLTMSFRVLGLDDAIKRHKPEGLIEVIPALRSVLINYDSRLLPAKQLIEFVQAQYEELPPFHDLVVPSRIVELPIAFDDKWTREA
;
A
#
# COMPACT_ATOMS: atom_id res chain seq x y z
N MET A 1 20.91 20.96 -9.83
CA MET A 1 21.59 19.88 -9.10
C MET A 1 21.08 19.97 -7.67
N THR A 2 19.93 19.36 -7.42
CA THR A 2 19.23 19.46 -6.14
C THR A 2 19.43 18.13 -5.45
N GLU A 3 20.30 18.09 -4.46
CA GLU A 3 20.61 16.89 -3.70
C GLU A 3 19.38 16.50 -2.86
N HIS A 4 18.78 15.36 -3.19
CA HIS A 4 17.84 14.70 -2.30
C HIS A 4 18.64 14.14 -1.11
N THR A 5 18.64 14.87 0.00
CA THR A 5 19.10 14.33 1.29
C THR A 5 18.22 13.13 1.64
N ALA A 6 18.80 11.93 1.57
CA ALA A 6 18.19 10.72 2.08
C ALA A 6 17.98 10.90 3.59
N ALA A 7 16.72 10.90 4.02
CA ALA A 7 16.35 11.02 5.42
C ALA A 7 16.98 9.88 6.22
N GLN A 8 17.70 10.21 7.29
CA GLN A 8 18.23 9.26 8.27
C GLN A 8 17.12 8.29 8.71
N PRO A 9 17.36 6.97 8.80
CA PRO A 9 16.33 6.05 9.24
C PRO A 9 16.09 6.28 10.73
N SER A 10 15.07 7.08 11.04
CA SER A 10 14.38 6.98 12.33
C SER A 10 14.03 5.50 12.57
N GLY A 11 14.03 5.02 13.82
CA GLY A 11 13.69 3.63 14.19
C GLY A 11 12.28 3.17 13.77
N VAL A 12 11.57 4.01 13.00
CA VAL A 12 10.29 3.78 12.35
C VAL A 12 10.46 3.01 11.04
N ILE A 13 11.58 3.13 10.31
CA ILE A 13 11.81 2.34 9.08
C ILE A 13 12.36 0.97 9.46
N LEU A 14 11.59 -0.08 9.13
CA LEU A 14 11.91 -1.47 9.45
C LEU A 14 12.68 -2.15 8.31
N ALA A 15 12.35 -1.82 7.06
CA ALA A 15 13.04 -2.32 5.88
C ALA A 15 12.85 -1.39 4.68
N THR A 16 13.80 -1.40 3.76
CA THR A 16 13.73 -0.70 2.47
C THR A 16 14.22 -1.64 1.37
N PHE A 17 13.44 -1.73 0.30
CA PHE A 17 13.77 -2.46 -0.92
C PHE A 17 13.88 -1.46 -2.06
N PRO A 18 15.00 -1.37 -2.77
CA PRO A 18 15.17 -0.43 -3.87
C PRO A 18 14.28 -0.81 -5.06
N GLU A 19 14.06 0.13 -5.98
CA GLU A 19 13.45 -0.16 -7.27
C GLU A 19 14.28 -1.19 -8.04
N HIS A 20 13.61 -2.17 -8.66
CA HIS A 20 14.26 -3.14 -9.54
C HIS A 20 13.25 -3.73 -10.54
N ASN A 21 13.72 -4.16 -11.71
CA ASN A 21 12.89 -4.82 -12.74
C ASN A 21 11.59 -4.07 -13.11
N GLY A 22 11.60 -2.73 -13.07
CA GLY A 22 10.41 -1.90 -13.31
C GLY A 22 9.33 -1.97 -12.21
N ARG A 23 9.68 -2.51 -11.03
CA ARG A 23 8.88 -2.44 -9.81
C ARG A 23 9.41 -1.31 -8.93
N PRO A 24 8.57 -0.33 -8.55
CA PRO A 24 8.94 0.71 -7.61
C PRO A 24 9.50 0.13 -6.31
N GLY A 25 10.46 0.84 -5.72
CA GLY A 25 10.99 0.50 -4.41
C GLY A 25 9.91 0.53 -3.33
N VAL A 26 10.17 -0.14 -2.20
CA VAL A 26 9.22 -0.29 -1.11
C VAL A 26 9.86 0.08 0.22
N VAL A 27 9.15 0.86 1.03
CA VAL A 27 9.57 1.20 2.39
C VAL A 27 8.55 0.63 3.37
N TYR A 28 9.04 -0.15 4.32
CA TYR A 28 8.26 -0.75 5.39
C TYR A 28 8.48 0.03 6.68
N ARG A 29 7.40 0.53 7.27
CA ARG A 29 7.43 1.39 8.46
C ARG A 29 6.58 0.83 9.58
N ASN A 30 7.08 0.97 10.79
CA ASN A 30 6.29 0.80 12.00
C ASN A 30 5.19 1.89 12.04
N ALA A 31 3.94 1.49 12.24
CA ALA A 31 2.79 2.39 12.35
C ALA A 31 2.04 2.20 13.69
N GLY A 32 2.78 1.79 14.73
CA GLY A 32 2.25 1.44 16.06
C GLY A 32 2.47 -0.04 16.36
N ASP A 33 2.08 -0.48 17.56
CA ASP A 33 2.44 -1.80 18.09
C ASP A 33 1.86 -3.00 17.31
N SER A 34 0.87 -2.76 16.46
CA SER A 34 0.14 -3.80 15.69
C SER A 34 -0.13 -3.38 14.24
N PHE A 35 0.59 -2.38 13.74
CA PHE A 35 0.41 -1.88 12.38
C PHE A 35 1.73 -1.77 11.62
N LEU A 36 1.68 -2.19 10.36
CA LEU A 36 2.76 -2.05 9.39
C LEU A 36 2.26 -1.16 8.24
N LEU A 37 2.97 -0.07 7.99
CA LEU A 37 2.73 0.78 6.83
C LEU A 37 3.73 0.41 5.74
N VAL A 38 3.23 0.14 4.54
CA VAL A 38 4.02 -0.20 3.35
C VAL A 38 3.82 0.89 2.31
N GLU A 39 4.90 1.55 1.87
CA GLU A 39 4.86 2.66 0.92
C GLU A 39 5.65 2.33 -0.35
N PHE A 40 5.11 2.66 -1.53
CA PHE A 40 5.68 2.26 -2.83
C PHE A 40 6.19 3.45 -3.64
N GLY A 41 7.44 3.44 -4.10
CA GLY A 41 8.01 4.45 -5.00
C GLY A 41 8.17 5.84 -4.36
N ASP A 42 8.36 6.86 -5.19
CA ASP A 42 8.56 8.25 -4.76
C ASP A 42 7.26 8.96 -4.39
N MET A 43 7.34 10.07 -3.65
CA MET A 43 6.19 10.90 -3.23
C MET A 43 5.54 11.68 -4.39
N VAL A 44 5.03 10.96 -5.38
CA VAL A 44 4.34 11.47 -6.56
C VAL A 44 3.01 10.73 -6.73
N PHE A 45 2.03 11.42 -7.30
CA PHE A 45 0.75 10.79 -7.64
C PHE A 45 0.89 10.05 -8.97
N ASP A 46 0.75 8.73 -8.91
CA ASP A 46 0.73 7.84 -10.07
C ASP A 46 -0.38 6.80 -9.88
N LEU A 47 -1.36 6.81 -10.79
CA LEU A 47 -2.50 5.89 -10.74
C LEU A 47 -2.07 4.43 -10.93
N THR A 48 -0.95 4.17 -11.62
CA THR A 48 -0.42 2.81 -11.77
C THR A 48 -0.04 2.21 -10.42
N MET A 49 0.35 3.03 -9.44
CA MET A 49 0.62 2.59 -8.07
C MET A 49 -0.64 2.15 -7.35
N SER A 50 -1.76 2.86 -7.55
CA SER A 50 -3.04 2.50 -6.95
C SER A 50 -3.50 1.13 -7.43
N PHE A 51 -3.31 0.81 -8.71
CA PHE A 51 -3.60 -0.52 -9.23
C PHE A 51 -2.70 -1.62 -8.65
N ARG A 52 -1.39 -1.35 -8.49
CA ARG A 52 -0.47 -2.30 -7.82
C ARG A 52 -0.86 -2.54 -6.37
N VAL A 53 -1.22 -1.48 -5.64
CA VAL A 53 -1.70 -1.55 -4.25
C VAL A 53 -2.96 -2.40 -4.15
N LEU A 54 -3.94 -2.21 -5.05
CA LEU A 54 -5.15 -3.03 -5.10
C LEU A 54 -4.85 -4.50 -5.43
N GLY A 55 -3.91 -4.76 -6.34
CA GLY A 55 -3.46 -6.11 -6.65
C GLY A 55 -2.76 -6.78 -5.46
N LEU A 56 -1.94 -6.03 -4.72
CA LEU A 56 -1.27 -6.51 -3.52
C LEU A 56 -2.27 -6.81 -2.39
N ASP A 57 -3.24 -5.92 -2.17
CA ASP A 57 -4.31 -6.11 -1.20
C ASP A 57 -5.06 -7.43 -1.46
N ASP A 58 -5.43 -7.68 -2.72
CA ASP A 58 -6.07 -8.93 -3.13
C ASP A 58 -5.15 -10.16 -2.91
N ALA A 59 -3.88 -10.07 -3.28
CA ALA A 59 -2.91 -11.16 -3.10
C ALA A 59 -2.69 -11.50 -1.61
N ILE A 60 -2.56 -10.49 -0.74
CA ILE A 60 -2.43 -10.67 0.70
C ILE A 60 -3.70 -11.32 1.27
N LYS A 61 -4.88 -10.80 0.90
CA LYS A 61 -6.18 -11.32 1.38
C LYS A 61 -6.43 -12.77 0.93
N ARG A 62 -5.94 -13.17 -0.25
CA ARG A 62 -6.02 -14.55 -0.74
C ARG A 62 -5.19 -15.53 0.08
N HIS A 63 -3.95 -15.17 0.43
CA HIS A 63 -3.06 -16.06 1.17
C HIS A 63 -3.27 -16.01 2.69
N LYS A 64 -3.64 -14.85 3.22
CA LYS A 64 -4.06 -14.59 4.62
C LYS A 64 -3.25 -15.36 5.67
N PRO A 65 -1.99 -14.96 5.95
CA PRO A 65 -1.19 -15.62 6.98
C PRO A 65 -1.86 -15.53 8.36
N GLU A 66 -1.60 -16.52 9.21
CA GLU A 66 -2.08 -16.51 10.59
C GLU A 66 -1.58 -15.24 11.30
N GLY A 67 -2.45 -14.57 12.06
CA GLY A 67 -2.17 -13.29 12.70
C GLY A 67 -2.48 -12.05 11.84
N LEU A 68 -2.80 -12.19 10.55
CA LEU A 68 -3.31 -11.06 9.76
C LEU A 68 -4.75 -10.71 10.16
N ILE A 69 -4.98 -9.45 10.53
CA ILE A 69 -6.31 -8.96 10.93
C ILE A 69 -6.99 -8.24 9.76
N GLU A 70 -6.34 -7.22 9.20
CA GLU A 70 -6.92 -6.37 8.15
C GLU A 70 -5.84 -5.78 7.24
N VAL A 71 -6.22 -5.55 5.98
CA VAL A 71 -5.41 -4.85 4.98
C VAL A 71 -6.21 -3.68 4.44
N ILE A 72 -5.65 -2.48 4.53
CA ILE A 72 -6.30 -1.22 4.20
C ILE A 72 -5.51 -0.57 3.05
N PRO A 73 -5.92 -0.76 1.78
CA PRO A 73 -5.25 -0.15 0.64
C PRO A 73 -5.53 1.35 0.57
N ALA A 74 -4.51 2.11 0.15
CA ALA A 74 -4.58 3.52 -0.18
C ALA A 74 -4.01 3.78 -1.58
N LEU A 75 -3.70 5.03 -1.93
CA LEU A 75 -3.22 5.38 -3.27
C LEU A 75 -1.86 4.77 -3.62
N ARG A 76 -0.90 4.88 -2.70
CA ARG A 76 0.51 4.47 -2.87
C ARG A 76 1.05 3.68 -1.69
N SER A 77 0.15 3.20 -0.85
CA SER A 77 0.50 2.53 0.39
C SER A 77 -0.57 1.54 0.80
N VAL A 78 -0.17 0.62 1.66
CA VAL A 78 -1.05 -0.31 2.35
C VAL A 78 -0.77 -0.20 3.84
N LEU A 79 -1.83 -0.02 4.64
CA LEU A 79 -1.75 -0.16 6.09
C LEU A 79 -2.25 -1.55 6.48
N ILE A 80 -1.43 -2.30 7.21
CA ILE A 80 -1.72 -3.67 7.61
C ILE A 80 -1.85 -3.73 9.12
N ASN A 81 -3.00 -4.21 9.58
CA ASN A 81 -3.26 -4.54 10.98
C ASN A 81 -2.98 -6.03 11.21
N TYR A 82 -2.20 -6.37 12.23
CA TYR A 82 -1.81 -7.75 12.52
C TYR A 82 -1.58 -7.98 14.03
N ASP A 83 -1.80 -9.22 14.48
CA ASP A 83 -1.46 -9.64 15.85
C ASP A 83 0.04 -9.97 15.92
N SER A 84 0.82 -9.05 16.47
CA SER A 84 2.28 -9.18 16.58
C SER A 84 2.76 -10.33 17.48
N ARG A 85 1.86 -10.94 18.27
CA ARG A 85 2.17 -12.12 19.10
C ARG A 85 2.13 -13.41 18.28
N LEU A 86 1.37 -13.42 17.18
CA LEU A 86 1.23 -14.57 16.28
C LEU A 86 2.10 -14.40 15.03
N LEU A 87 2.19 -13.17 14.51
CA LEU A 87 2.92 -12.86 13.28
C LEU A 87 3.98 -11.78 13.55
N PRO A 88 5.26 -12.14 13.68
CA PRO A 88 6.33 -11.17 13.85
C PRO A 88 6.44 -10.22 12.65
N ALA A 89 6.69 -8.93 12.90
CA ALA A 89 6.78 -7.90 11.86
C ALA A 89 7.72 -8.27 10.70
N LYS A 90 8.86 -8.92 11.02
CA LYS A 90 9.82 -9.39 10.01
C LYS A 90 9.20 -10.42 9.06
N GLN A 91 8.44 -11.38 9.59
CA GLN A 91 7.77 -12.39 8.78
C GLN A 91 6.65 -11.76 7.93
N LEU A 92 5.93 -10.78 8.48
CA LEU A 92 4.95 -10.02 7.71
C LEU A 92 5.61 -9.26 6.56
N ILE A 93 6.75 -8.59 6.79
CA ILE A 93 7.52 -7.89 5.74
C ILE A 93 7.97 -8.86 4.65
N GLU A 94 8.56 -10.00 5.03
CA GLU A 94 9.00 -11.04 4.09
C GLU A 94 7.84 -11.58 3.25
N PHE A 95 6.70 -11.85 3.89
CA PHE A 95 5.49 -12.29 3.23
C PHE A 95 4.96 -11.23 2.24
N VAL A 96 4.81 -9.98 2.68
CA VAL A 96 4.31 -8.89 1.81
C VAL A 96 5.25 -8.64 0.65
N GLN A 97 6.56 -8.67 0.87
CA GLN A 97 7.54 -8.53 -0.20
C GLN A 97 7.40 -9.66 -1.22
N ALA A 98 7.29 -10.91 -0.77
CA ALA A 98 7.09 -12.05 -1.69
C ALA A 98 5.81 -11.88 -2.53
N GLN A 99 4.71 -11.45 -1.92
CA GLN A 99 3.46 -11.18 -2.65
C GLN A 99 3.62 -10.04 -3.67
N TYR A 100 4.37 -8.99 -3.33
CA TYR A 100 4.65 -7.87 -4.23
C TYR A 100 5.52 -8.28 -5.43
N GLU A 101 6.48 -9.19 -5.22
CA GLU A 101 7.32 -9.75 -6.29
C GLU A 101 6.54 -10.63 -7.27
N GLU A 102 5.53 -11.34 -6.77
CA GLU A 102 4.68 -12.23 -7.58
C GLU A 102 3.61 -11.49 -8.39
N LEU A 103 3.34 -10.20 -8.10
CA LEU A 103 2.37 -9.43 -8.86
C LEU A 103 2.73 -9.38 -10.34
N PRO A 104 1.77 -9.52 -11.27
CA PRO A 104 2.06 -9.39 -12.69
C PRO A 104 2.57 -7.98 -13.03
N PRO A 105 3.18 -7.80 -14.22
CA PRO A 105 3.45 -6.47 -14.77
C PRO A 105 2.20 -5.60 -14.76
N PHE A 106 2.37 -4.29 -14.61
CA PHE A 106 1.23 -3.35 -14.51
C PHE A 106 0.23 -3.49 -15.67
N HIS A 107 0.72 -3.68 -16.90
CA HIS A 107 -0.12 -3.82 -18.09
C HIS A 107 -1.04 -5.05 -18.09
N ASP A 108 -0.70 -6.06 -17.29
CA ASP A 108 -1.45 -7.31 -17.17
C ASP A 108 -2.30 -7.35 -15.89
N LEU A 109 -2.30 -6.26 -15.10
CA LEU A 109 -2.97 -6.19 -13.82
C LEU A 109 -4.46 -5.90 -14.02
N VAL A 110 -5.31 -6.83 -13.56
CA VAL A 110 -6.77 -6.73 -13.66
C VAL A 110 -7.35 -6.47 -12.29
N VAL A 111 -8.18 -5.42 -12.18
CA VAL A 111 -8.89 -5.08 -10.94
C VAL A 111 -10.41 -5.10 -11.21
N PRO A 112 -11.21 -5.76 -10.35
CA PRO A 112 -12.66 -5.71 -10.45
C PRO A 112 -13.14 -4.26 -10.35
N SER A 113 -13.96 -3.83 -11.31
CA SER A 113 -14.57 -2.49 -11.31
C SER A 113 -16.07 -2.58 -11.60
N ARG A 114 -16.82 -1.60 -11.12
CA ARG A 114 -18.25 -1.44 -11.40
C ARG A 114 -18.55 0.01 -11.75
N ILE A 115 -19.51 0.21 -12.65
CA ILE A 115 -20.02 1.53 -12.99
C ILE A 115 -21.18 1.84 -12.05
N VAL A 116 -21.19 3.05 -11.48
CA VAL A 116 -22.27 3.55 -10.62
C VAL A 116 -22.72 4.90 -11.16
N GLU A 117 -23.99 5.02 -11.48
CA GLU A 117 -24.60 6.29 -11.86
C GLU A 117 -25.12 6.97 -10.59
N LEU A 118 -24.58 8.15 -10.27
CA LEU A 118 -24.95 8.92 -9.08
C LEU A 118 -25.56 10.26 -9.52
N PRO A 119 -26.81 10.57 -9.15
CA PRO A 119 -27.38 11.88 -9.42
C PRO A 119 -26.66 12.94 -8.58
N ILE A 120 -26.28 14.05 -9.22
CA ILE A 120 -25.61 15.17 -8.57
C ILE A 120 -26.41 16.46 -8.82
N ALA A 121 -26.68 17.20 -7.76
CA ALA A 121 -27.16 18.57 -7.82
C ALA A 121 -25.96 19.49 -7.58
N PHE A 122 -25.61 20.32 -8.57
CA PHE A 122 -24.52 21.28 -8.43
C PHE A 122 -25.03 22.56 -7.74
N ASP A 123 -24.23 23.12 -6.83
CA ASP A 123 -24.53 24.36 -6.10
C ASP A 123 -25.91 24.36 -5.43
N ASP A 124 -26.28 23.24 -4.82
CA ASP A 124 -27.55 23.15 -4.11
C ASP A 124 -27.51 23.95 -2.79
N LYS A 125 -28.64 24.09 -2.11
CA LYS A 125 -28.71 24.89 -0.87
C LYS A 125 -27.91 24.28 0.27
N TRP A 126 -27.84 22.94 0.35
CA TRP A 126 -27.17 22.23 1.43
C TRP A 126 -25.65 22.28 1.26
N THR A 127 -25.13 22.27 0.02
CA THR A 127 -23.69 22.45 -0.23
C THR A 127 -23.20 23.88 0.03
N ARG A 128 -24.08 24.89 -0.06
CA ARG A 128 -23.72 26.30 0.24
C ARG A 128 -23.74 26.66 1.73
N GLU A 129 -24.47 25.88 2.53
CA GLU A 129 -24.66 26.13 3.97
C GLU A 129 -23.69 25.33 4.87
N ALA A 130 -22.90 24.41 4.31
CA ALA A 130 -21.92 23.57 5.00
C ALA A 130 -20.54 24.24 5.12
#